data_AF-X2D3M6-F1
#
_entry.id   AF-X2D3M6-F1
#
_cell.length_a   1.000
_cell.length_b   1.000
_cell.length_c   1.000
_cell.angle_alpha   90.00
_cell.angle_beta   90.00
_cell.angle_gamma   90.00
#
_symmetry.space_group_name_H-M   'P 1'
#
loop_
_entity.id
_entity.type
_entity.pdbx_description
1 polymer ?
#
loop_
_entity_poly.entity_id
_entity_poly.type
_entity_poly.pdbx_seq_one_letter_code
_entity_poly.pdbx_strand_id
1 'polypeptide(L)'
;LQAIISFVENGGDSVKWVRAGKHQVVFLVKGPIYLVCISSTEEPYESLRGQLELIYGQMLVILTRSVNRCFEKNPKFDMTPLLGGTDAVFSSLIHSFSWNPATFLHAYTC
;
A
#
# COMPACT_ATOMS: atom_id res chain seq x y z
N LEU A 1 -15.57 12.54 -6.16
CA LEU A 1 -15.09 11.15 -6.03
C LEU A 1 -15.14 10.67 -4.57
N GLN A 2 -14.53 11.40 -3.62
CA GLN A 2 -14.59 11.06 -2.19
C GLN A 2 -16.03 10.84 -1.68
N ALA A 3 -16.98 11.71 -2.02
CA ALA A 3 -18.39 11.56 -1.62
C ALA A 3 -19.04 10.24 -2.06
N ILE A 4 -18.66 9.74 -3.25
CA ILE A 4 -19.15 8.46 -3.78
C ILE A 4 -18.56 7.31 -2.96
N ILE A 5 -17.26 7.40 -2.64
CA ILE A 5 -16.57 6.37 -1.87
C ILE A 5 -17.14 6.32 -0.45
N SER A 6 -17.29 7.47 0.22
CA SER A 6 -17.83 7.53 1.58
C SER A 6 -19.27 7.03 1.67
N PHE A 7 -20.09 7.29 0.65
CA PHE A 7 -21.47 6.81 0.63
C PHE A 7 -21.54 5.28 0.63
N VAL A 8 -20.68 4.64 -0.17
CA VAL A 8 -20.65 3.17 -0.29
C VAL A 8 -19.99 2.53 0.93
N GLU A 9 -18.93 3.15 1.48
CA GLU A 9 -18.30 2.73 2.73
C GLU A 9 -19.28 2.79 3.91
N ASN A 10 -20.12 3.82 3.99
CA ASN A 10 -21.19 3.91 5.01
C ASN A 10 -22.23 2.79 4.88
N GLY A 11 -22.38 2.21 3.69
CA GLY A 11 -23.23 1.03 3.44
C GLY A 11 -22.56 -0.31 3.79
N GLY A 12 -21.31 -0.30 4.24
CA GLY A 12 -20.53 -1.51 4.52
C GLY A 12 -19.94 -2.19 3.27
N ASP A 13 -19.89 -1.49 2.14
CA ASP A 13 -19.33 -1.99 0.88
C ASP A 13 -18.18 -1.08 0.40
N SER A 14 -17.51 -1.45 -0.68
CA SER A 14 -16.40 -0.69 -1.27
C SER A 14 -16.55 -0.54 -2.78
N VAL A 15 -16.42 0.69 -3.29
CA VAL A 15 -16.42 0.93 -4.74
C VAL A 15 -15.12 0.42 -5.34
N LYS A 16 -15.21 -0.53 -6.26
CA LYS A 16 -14.04 -1.04 -7.00
C LYS A 16 -13.80 -0.24 -8.28
N TRP A 17 -14.83 -0.13 -9.12
CA TRP A 17 -14.78 0.65 -10.34
C TRP A 17 -16.18 1.08 -10.81
N VAL A 18 -16.22 2.09 -11.67
CA VAL A 18 -17.42 2.60 -12.34
C VAL A 18 -17.09 2.79 -13.82
N ARG A 19 -18.04 2.52 -14.71
CA ARG A 19 -17.90 2.83 -16.14
C ARG A 19 -18.92 3.88 -16.58
N ALA A 20 -18.43 4.88 -17.28
CA ALA A 20 -19.21 5.98 -17.85
C ALA A 20 -18.85 6.12 -19.34
N GLY A 21 -19.67 5.54 -20.20
CA GLY A 21 -19.37 5.42 -21.63
C GLY A 21 -18.06 4.65 -21.84
N LYS A 22 -17.10 5.27 -22.55
CA LYS A 22 -15.76 4.72 -22.79
C LYS A 22 -14.79 4.87 -21.61
N HIS A 23 -15.19 5.58 -20.55
CA HIS A 23 -14.31 5.82 -19.41
C HIS A 23 -14.54 4.80 -18.30
N GLN A 24 -13.46 4.26 -17.76
CA GLN A 24 -13.43 3.41 -16.59
C GLN A 24 -12.74 4.16 -15.45
N VAL A 25 -13.44 4.27 -14.32
CA VAL A 25 -12.95 4.88 -13.10
C VAL A 25 -12.64 3.75 -12.12
N VAL A 26 -11.37 3.56 -11.76
CA VAL A 26 -10.91 2.51 -10.85
C VAL A 26 -10.46 3.14 -9.54
N PHE A 27 -10.86 2.54 -8.42
CA PHE A 27 -10.57 3.04 -7.08
C PHE A 27 -9.67 2.07 -6.32
N LEU A 28 -8.67 2.60 -5.63
CA LEU A 28 -7.84 1.89 -4.69
C LEU A 28 -7.81 2.67 -3.36
N VAL A 29 -8.40 2.08 -2.32
CA VAL A 29 -8.43 2.65 -0.97
C VAL A 29 -7.44 1.91 -0.09
N LYS A 30 -6.49 2.65 0.51
CA LYS A 30 -5.47 2.16 1.44
C LYS A 30 -5.54 2.99 2.72
N GLY A 31 -6.43 2.63 3.64
CA GLY A 31 -6.72 3.42 4.84
C GLY A 31 -7.17 4.83 4.45
N PRO A 32 -6.48 5.91 4.89
CA PRO A 32 -6.86 7.28 4.56
C PRO A 32 -6.45 7.73 3.14
N ILE A 33 -5.76 6.86 2.38
CA ILE A 33 -5.24 7.20 1.05
C ILE A 33 -6.18 6.64 -0.02
N TYR A 34 -6.73 7.54 -0.83
CA TYR A 34 -7.64 7.22 -1.92
C TYR A 34 -6.95 7.51 -3.25
N LEU A 35 -6.64 6.46 -4.02
CA LEU A 35 -6.10 6.58 -5.36
C LEU A 35 -7.20 6.27 -6.38
N VAL A 36 -7.31 7.11 -7.41
CA VAL A 36 -8.33 6.97 -8.47
C VAL A 36 -7.67 7.07 -9.84
N CYS A 37 -7.92 6.09 -10.69
CA CYS A 37 -7.55 6.10 -12.10
C CYS A 37 -8.80 6.33 -12.95
N ILE A 38 -8.78 7.29 -13.87
CA ILE A 38 -9.81 7.46 -14.89
C ILE A 38 -9.16 7.19 -16.24
N SER A 39 -9.49 6.06 -16.85
CA SER A 39 -8.94 5.66 -18.14
C SER A 39 -10.02 5.61 -19.21
N SER A 40 -9.67 5.94 -20.46
CA SER A 40 -10.47 5.62 -21.65
C SER A 40 -9.82 4.57 -22.55
N THR A 41 -8.83 3.86 -22.02
CA THR A 41 -8.19 2.72 -22.68
C THR A 41 -9.06 1.47 -22.54
N GLU A 42 -8.74 0.44 -23.31
CA GLU A 42 -9.37 -0.88 -23.20
C GLU A 42 -8.66 -1.79 -22.18
N GLU A 43 -7.83 -1.21 -21.31
CA GLU A 43 -7.13 -1.98 -20.28
C GLU A 43 -8.12 -2.60 -19.28
N PRO A 44 -7.90 -3.86 -18.89
CA PRO A 44 -8.77 -4.51 -17.92
C PRO A 44 -8.62 -3.85 -16.54
N TYR A 45 -9.65 -4.02 -15.71
CA TYR A 45 -9.68 -3.47 -14.35
C TYR A 45 -8.46 -3.86 -13.52
N GLU A 46 -8.00 -5.10 -13.66
CA GLU A 46 -6.85 -5.66 -12.95
C GLU A 46 -5.56 -4.92 -13.30
N SER A 47 -5.37 -4.55 -14.57
CA SER A 47 -4.21 -3.78 -15.02
C SER A 47 -4.22 -2.36 -14.44
N LEU A 48 -5.34 -1.65 -14.53
CA LEU A 48 -5.48 -0.31 -13.99
C LEU A 48 -5.35 -0.29 -12.46
N ARG A 49 -5.90 -1.31 -11.78
CA ARG A 49 -5.71 -1.49 -10.34
C ARG A 49 -4.25 -1.77 -10.00
N GLY A 50 -3.58 -2.63 -10.77
CA GLY A 50 -2.16 -2.92 -10.61
C GLY A 50 -1.29 -1.67 -10.74
N GLN A 51 -1.59 -0.78 -11.69
CA GLN A 51 -0.92 0.52 -11.80
C GLN A 51 -1.11 1.38 -10.56
N LEU A 52 -2.33 1.44 -9.99
CA LEU A 52 -2.58 2.15 -8.74
C LEU A 52 -1.81 1.54 -7.56
N GLU A 53 -1.70 0.21 -7.48
CA GLU A 53 -0.90 -0.49 -6.46
C GLU A 53 0.59 -0.16 -6.60
N LEU A 54 1.12 -0.11 -7.83
CA LEU A 54 2.51 0.28 -8.09
C LEU A 54 2.76 1.74 -7.70
N ILE A 55 1.83 2.64 -8.02
CA ILE A 55 1.91 4.05 -7.61
C ILE A 55 1.89 4.16 -6.09
N TYR A 56 1.02 3.42 -5.41
CA TYR A 56 0.97 3.38 -3.94
C TYR A 56 2.31 2.89 -3.35
N GLY A 57 2.86 1.79 -3.88
CA GLY A 57 4.17 1.28 -3.46
C GLY A 57 5.28 2.31 -3.66
N GLN A 58 5.29 3.00 -4.81
CA GLN A 58 6.27 4.04 -5.08
C GLN A 58 6.14 5.24 -4.13
N MET A 59 4.92 5.63 -3.75
CA MET A 59 4.69 6.66 -2.73
C MET A 59 5.31 6.25 -1.39
N LEU A 60 5.13 5.00 -0.95
CA LEU A 60 5.74 4.49 0.29
C LEU A 60 7.27 4.55 0.25
N VAL A 61 7.89 4.19 -0.88
CA VAL A 61 9.35 4.28 -1.07
C VAL A 61 9.84 5.73 -0.95
N ILE A 62 9.16 6.67 -1.61
CA ILE A 62 9.52 8.10 -1.59
C ILE A 62 9.39 8.69 -0.17
N LEU A 63 8.29 8.37 0.52
CA LEU A 63 8.03 8.84 1.88
C LEU A 63 9.04 8.24 2.87
N THR A 64 9.30 6.93 2.81
CA THR A 64 10.31 6.27 3.65
C THR A 64 11.71 6.84 3.42
N ARG A 65 12.07 7.18 2.17
CA ARG A 65 13.35 7.85 1.88
C ARG A 65 13.45 9.23 2.56
N SER A 66 12.34 9.93 2.71
CA SER A 66 12.31 11.23 3.41
C SER A 66 12.52 11.05 4.91
N VAL A 67 11.97 9.99 5.49
CA VAL A 67 12.22 9.58 6.88
C VAL A 67 13.70 9.27 7.12
N ASN A 68 14.36 8.55 6.21
CA ASN A 68 15.81 8.30 6.30
C ASN A 68 16.63 9.60 6.34
N ARG A 69 16.28 10.60 5.51
CA ARG A 69 16.93 11.92 5.53
C ARG A 69 16.74 12.66 6.86
N CYS A 70 15.63 12.43 7.56
CA CYS A 70 15.40 13.00 8.89
C CYS A 70 16.37 12.40 9.92
N PHE A 71 16.66 11.10 9.83
CA PHE A 71 17.64 10.43 10.71
C PHE A 71 19.07 10.88 10.43
N GLU A 72 19.43 11.07 9.16
CA GLU A 72 20.74 11.62 8.79
C GLU A 72 20.96 13.02 9.38
N LYS A 73 19.91 13.86 9.40
CA LYS A 73 19.96 15.22 9.95
C LYS A 73 19.97 15.26 11.48
N ASN A 74 19.32 14.31 12.14
CA ASN A 74 19.31 14.19 13.60
C ASN A 74 19.70 12.77 14.02
N PRO A 75 21.01 12.48 14.15
CA PRO A 75 21.49 11.15 14.53
C PRO A 75 21.03 10.65 15.91
N LYS A 76 20.49 11.54 16.76
CA LYS A 76 19.95 11.20 18.08
C LYS A 76 18.44 10.94 18.06
N PHE A 77 17.80 10.98 16.90
CA PHE A 77 16.38 10.71 16.79
C PHE A 77 16.09 9.25 17.19
N ASP A 78 15.23 9.06 18.19
CA ASP A 78 14.74 7.75 18.61
C ASP A 78 13.58 7.31 17.70
N MET A 79 13.79 6.24 16.93
CA MET A 79 12.80 5.65 16.04
C MET A 79 11.82 4.70 16.73
N THR A 80 12.12 4.28 17.96
CA THR A 80 11.32 3.28 18.68
C THR A 80 9.83 3.64 18.72
N PRO A 81 9.42 4.90 18.95
CA PRO A 81 8.00 5.29 18.92
C PRO A 81 7.33 5.09 17.55
N LEU A 82 8.06 5.19 16.44
CA LEU A 82 7.54 4.95 15.08
C LEU A 82 7.28 3.46 14.82
N LEU A 83 7.94 2.58 15.58
CA LEU A 83 7.83 1.13 15.50
C LEU A 83 6.99 0.55 16.65
N GLY A 84 6.31 1.40 17.41
CA GLY A 84 5.45 0.97 18.51
C GLY A 84 4.40 -0.04 18.03
N GLY A 85 4.33 -1.19 18.70
CA GLY A 85 3.36 -2.25 18.38
C GLY A 85 3.76 -3.19 17.25
N THR A 86 4.96 -3.02 16.64
CA THR A 86 5.46 -3.96 15.61
C THR A 86 6.30 -5.10 16.17
N ASP A 87 6.49 -5.19 17.49
CA ASP A 87 7.34 -6.22 18.14
C ASP A 87 6.90 -7.64 17.79
N ALA A 88 5.59 -7.90 17.79
CA ALA A 88 5.04 -9.21 17.42
C ALA A 88 5.30 -9.57 15.95
N VAL A 89 5.27 -8.57 15.06
CA VAL A 89 5.57 -8.73 13.64
C VAL A 89 7.05 -9.09 13.47
N PHE A 90 7.96 -8.34 14.10
CA PHE A 90 9.39 -8.64 14.05
C PHE A 90 9.73 -9.99 14.67
N SER A 91 9.12 -10.32 15.81
CA SER A 91 9.31 -11.64 16.45
C SER A 91 8.86 -12.78 15.53
N SER A 92 7.70 -12.64 14.88
CA SER A 92 7.20 -13.64 13.92
C SER A 92 8.13 -13.80 12.72
N LEU A 93 8.67 -12.70 12.19
CA LEU A 93 9.63 -12.71 11.09
C LEU A 93 10.92 -13.42 11.49
N ILE A 94 11.50 -13.06 12.64
CA ILE A 94 12.73 -13.69 13.16
C ILE A 94 12.52 -15.19 13.39
N HIS A 95 11.37 -15.59 13.93
CA HIS A 95 11.03 -17.00 14.11
C HIS A 95 10.89 -17.73 12.76
N SER A 96 10.24 -17.11 11.78
CA SER A 96 10.18 -17.67 10.42
C SER A 96 11.58 -17.84 9.83
N PHE A 97 12.51 -16.92 10.09
CA PHE A 97 13.88 -17.01 9.59
C PHE A 97 14.68 -18.14 10.24
N SER A 98 14.40 -18.49 11.49
CA SER A 98 15.10 -19.57 12.18
C SER A 98 14.59 -20.96 11.83
N TRP A 99 13.34 -21.10 11.41
CA TRP A 99 12.71 -22.40 11.18
C TRP A 99 12.39 -22.71 9.72
N ASN A 100 12.15 -21.72 8.87
CA ASN A 100 11.81 -21.93 7.46
C ASN A 100 13.09 -21.97 6.58
N PRO A 101 13.49 -23.12 6.03
CA PRO A 101 14.67 -23.23 5.15
C PRO A 101 14.53 -22.40 3.88
N ALA A 102 13.30 -22.11 3.44
CA ALA A 102 13.04 -21.24 2.29
C ALA A 102 13.60 -19.83 2.51
N THR A 103 13.68 -19.36 3.76
CA THR A 103 14.31 -18.07 4.09
C THR A 103 15.79 -18.07 3.71
N PHE A 104 16.54 -19.12 4.08
CA PHE A 104 17.96 -19.26 3.74
C PHE A 104 18.20 -19.35 2.24
N LEU A 105 17.27 -19.94 1.52
CA LEU A 105 17.35 -20.10 0.07
C LEU A 105 16.81 -18.89 -0.70
N HIS A 106 16.42 -17.82 -0.01
CA HIS A 106 15.72 -16.66 -0.59
C HIS A 106 14.48 -17.05 -1.42
N ALA A 107 13.85 -18.19 -1.11
CA ALA A 107 12.68 -18.72 -1.78
C ALA A 107 11.38 -18.22 -1.12
N TYR A 108 11.33 -16.92 -0.81
CA TYR A 108 10.09 -16.29 -0.35
C TYR A 108 9.18 -16.05 -1.56
N THR A 109 7.94 -16.52 -1.48
CA THR A 109 6.90 -16.18 -2.46
C THR A 109 6.41 -14.76 -2.19
N CYS A 110 6.59 -13.87 -3.16
CA CYS A 110 6.02 -12.52 -3.15
C CYS A 110 4.51 -12.55 -3.43
#